data_AF-A0AAU9TF93-F1
#
_entry.id   AF-A0AAU9TF93-F1
#
_cell.length_a   1.000
_cell.length_b   1.000
_cell.length_c   1.000
_cell.angle_alpha   90.00
_cell.angle_beta   90.00
_cell.angle_gamma   90.00
#
_symmetry.space_group_name_H-M   'P 1'
#
loop_
_entity.id
_entity.type
_entity.pdbx_description
1 polymer ?
#
loop_
_entity_poly.entity_id
_entity_poly.type
_entity_poly.pdbx_seq_one_letter_code
_entity_poly.pdbx_strand_id
1 'polypeptide(L)'
;MVVSEESQPTAEGDAATSKKAAKKAAKAAEKQQKKAEHKGYRNQVCNSCWVRGKRRMGQDLPRVKDECPVSQERFRSPVATWEEPSTDPLAIAVKTEAPEVDISEGKYGNLKLIQSTGEHRDRVYTDVKDLGVHLDGKEVWVRARLQTSRAKGKQCFAVLRQNSSTVQLIISVNEELGISKQMVKFTGNITKESIVDVQALVVRTAAPVEACSVRGVELAARQLWRVSAARAQLPLLVEDAARQETDDPEGLKIRVNQDTRLDNRVLDLRTPANQAIFRIEAGVCRLFRDILTKRGMFVYFKHTFTPTTIGDKKKI
;
A
#
# COMPACT_ATOMS: atom_id res chain seq x y z
N MET A 1 -43.11 -75.58 8.76
CA MET A 1 -43.42 -74.90 10.03
C MET A 1 -42.13 -74.40 10.63
N VAL A 2 -41.76 -73.14 10.38
CA VAL A 2 -40.98 -72.32 11.31
C VAL A 2 -41.47 -70.89 11.09
N VAL A 3 -41.92 -70.29 12.18
CA VAL A 3 -42.62 -69.00 12.26
C VAL A 3 -41.59 -67.88 12.28
N SER A 4 -41.83 -66.83 11.49
CA SER A 4 -41.05 -65.60 11.46
C SER A 4 -41.44 -64.70 12.65
N GLU A 5 -40.50 -64.34 13.51
CA GLU A 5 -40.64 -63.29 14.53
C GLU A 5 -40.19 -61.94 13.96
N GLU A 6 -41.06 -60.95 14.10
CA GLU A 6 -40.88 -59.56 13.71
C GLU A 6 -40.51 -58.76 14.97
N SER A 7 -39.31 -58.16 15.00
CA SER A 7 -38.84 -57.28 16.08
C SER A 7 -38.67 -55.84 15.58
N GLN A 8 -39.36 -54.91 16.25
CA GLN A 8 -39.38 -53.46 15.99
C GLN A 8 -38.01 -52.79 16.17
N PRO A 9 -37.67 -51.74 15.38
CA PRO A 9 -36.58 -50.82 15.72
C PRO A 9 -37.08 -49.61 16.55
N THR A 10 -36.33 -49.29 17.58
CA THR A 10 -36.48 -48.16 18.51
C THR A 10 -36.15 -46.82 17.85
N ALA A 11 -36.91 -45.79 18.22
CA ALA A 11 -36.80 -44.43 17.71
C ALA A 11 -35.77 -43.60 18.51
N GLU A 12 -34.61 -43.33 17.91
CA GLU A 12 -33.71 -42.24 18.34
C GLU A 12 -33.01 -41.63 17.11
N GLY A 13 -33.51 -40.49 16.60
CA GLY A 13 -32.94 -39.90 15.38
C GLY A 13 -33.31 -38.48 14.96
N ASP A 14 -34.05 -37.66 15.74
CA ASP A 14 -34.60 -36.39 15.22
C ASP A 14 -34.08 -35.08 15.84
N ALA A 15 -33.22 -35.13 16.87
CA ALA A 15 -32.78 -33.91 17.56
C ALA A 15 -31.59 -33.16 16.89
N ALA A 16 -30.75 -33.86 16.12
CA ALA A 16 -29.50 -33.28 15.57
C ALA A 16 -29.70 -32.52 14.25
N THR A 17 -30.63 -32.96 13.41
CA THR A 17 -31.01 -32.34 12.13
C THR A 17 -31.75 -31.02 12.32
N SER A 18 -32.57 -30.92 13.37
CA SER A 18 -33.32 -29.70 13.73
C SER A 18 -32.41 -28.53 14.16
N LYS A 19 -31.37 -28.78 14.97
CA LYS A 19 -30.43 -27.73 15.41
C LYS A 19 -29.58 -27.17 14.27
N LYS A 20 -29.23 -28.00 13.27
CA LYS A 20 -28.44 -27.59 12.10
C LYS A 20 -29.29 -26.75 11.13
N ALA A 21 -30.58 -27.06 10.99
CA ALA A 21 -31.53 -26.26 10.22
C ALA A 21 -31.77 -24.88 10.86
N ALA A 22 -31.97 -24.82 12.18
CA ALA A 22 -32.17 -23.57 12.91
C ALA A 22 -30.96 -22.62 12.81
N LYS A 23 -29.72 -23.14 12.90
CA LYS A 23 -28.49 -22.33 12.77
C LYS A 23 -28.29 -21.80 11.34
N LYS A 24 -28.74 -22.54 10.32
CA LYS A 24 -28.69 -22.09 8.91
C LYS A 24 -29.74 -21.00 8.63
N ALA A 25 -30.93 -21.10 9.24
CA ALA A 25 -31.97 -20.08 9.14
C ALA A 25 -31.57 -18.76 9.83
N ALA A 26 -30.98 -18.82 11.02
CA ALA A 26 -30.50 -17.63 11.75
C ALA A 26 -29.42 -16.86 10.96
N LYS A 27 -28.48 -17.58 10.33
CA LYS A 27 -27.40 -16.97 9.53
C LYS A 27 -27.90 -16.38 8.21
N ALA A 28 -29.01 -16.89 7.68
CA ALA A 28 -29.68 -16.33 6.49
C ALA A 28 -30.44 -15.04 6.84
N ALA A 29 -31.10 -14.99 7.99
CA ALA A 29 -31.79 -13.79 8.49
C ALA A 29 -30.80 -12.65 8.77
N GLU A 30 -29.67 -12.93 9.42
CA GLU A 30 -28.63 -11.91 9.68
C GLU A 30 -28.03 -11.32 8.39
N LYS A 31 -27.88 -12.15 7.35
CA LYS A 31 -27.40 -11.70 6.03
C LYS A 31 -28.43 -10.85 5.28
N GLN A 32 -29.73 -11.10 5.48
CA GLN A 32 -30.80 -10.28 4.92
C GLN A 32 -30.93 -8.94 5.65
N GLN A 33 -30.75 -8.92 6.96
CA GLN A 33 -30.78 -7.70 7.78
C GLN A 33 -29.62 -6.75 7.43
N LYS A 34 -28.39 -7.28 7.30
CA LYS A 34 -27.23 -6.51 6.83
C LYS A 34 -27.39 -6.00 5.39
N LYS A 35 -28.09 -6.74 4.52
CA LYS A 35 -28.42 -6.28 3.15
C LYS A 35 -29.46 -5.17 3.14
N ALA A 36 -30.41 -5.16 4.08
CA ALA A 36 -31.42 -4.11 4.23
C ALA A 36 -30.81 -2.82 4.79
N GLU A 37 -29.92 -2.92 5.78
CA GLU A 37 -29.17 -1.78 6.34
C GLU A 37 -28.26 -1.13 5.28
N HIS A 38 -27.56 -1.94 4.47
CA HIS A 38 -26.71 -1.44 3.40
C HIS A 38 -27.49 -0.84 2.21
N LYS A 39 -28.77 -1.18 2.06
CA LYS A 39 -29.71 -0.56 1.10
C LYS A 39 -30.28 0.76 1.62
N GLY A 40 -30.48 0.88 2.94
CA GLY A 40 -30.89 2.12 3.61
C GLY A 40 -29.83 3.21 3.52
N TYR A 41 -28.55 2.85 3.69
CA TYR A 41 -27.44 3.81 3.58
C TYR A 41 -27.17 4.29 2.14
N ARG A 42 -27.59 3.50 1.13
CA ARG A 42 -27.40 3.82 -0.29
C ARG A 42 -28.50 4.74 -0.86
N ASN A 43 -29.60 4.95 -0.13
CA ASN A 43 -30.73 5.78 -0.54
C ASN A 43 -30.83 7.14 0.19
N GLN A 44 -29.84 7.50 1.01
CA GLN A 44 -29.80 8.80 1.72
C GLN A 44 -28.75 9.78 1.16
N VAL A 45 -28.22 9.51 -0.04
CA VAL A 45 -27.48 10.50 -0.82
C VAL A 45 -28.08 10.52 -2.22
N CYS A 46 -29.14 11.31 -2.39
CA CYS A 46 -29.71 11.58 -3.71
C CYS A 46 -30.11 13.06 -3.82
N ASN A 47 -29.64 13.65 -4.91
CA ASN A 47 -30.22 14.77 -5.64
C ASN A 47 -30.25 16.16 -4.98
N SER A 48 -29.09 16.81 -4.97
CA SER A 48 -29.01 18.18 -5.48
C SER A 48 -27.66 18.39 -6.19
N CYS A 49 -27.70 19.05 -7.36
CA CYS A 49 -26.57 19.41 -8.23
C CYS A 49 -25.95 18.32 -9.13
N TRP A 50 -26.75 17.79 -10.05
CA TRP A 50 -26.28 17.48 -11.41
C TRP A 50 -27.16 18.23 -12.42
N VAL A 51 -26.75 19.44 -12.82
CA VAL A 51 -27.20 20.07 -14.07
C VAL A 51 -26.02 20.73 -14.77
N ARG A 52 -25.54 19.99 -15.78
CA ARG A 52 -25.06 20.43 -17.11
C ARG A 52 -24.08 21.60 -17.22
N GLY A 53 -23.00 21.34 -17.96
CA GLY A 53 -22.58 22.29 -19.00
C GLY A 53 -21.09 22.35 -19.28
N LYS A 54 -20.69 21.81 -20.44
CA LYS A 54 -19.46 22.14 -21.18
C LYS A 54 -19.10 23.63 -21.03
N ARG A 55 -17.81 23.97 -20.97
CA ARG A 55 -17.32 25.18 -21.65
C ARG A 55 -15.84 25.09 -22.04
N ARG A 56 -15.63 25.29 -23.35
CA ARG A 56 -14.38 25.73 -23.98
C ARG A 56 -14.05 27.16 -23.53
N MET A 57 -12.75 27.47 -23.56
CA MET A 57 -12.09 28.73 -23.98
C MET A 57 -12.84 30.06 -23.78
N GLY A 58 -12.20 30.94 -22.99
CA GLY A 58 -12.10 32.38 -23.25
C GLY A 58 -13.34 33.23 -22.99
N GLN A 59 -13.31 34.01 -21.91
CA GLN A 59 -13.61 35.46 -21.83
C GLN A 59 -13.71 35.90 -20.36
N ASP A 60 -13.09 37.04 -20.06
CA ASP A 60 -13.03 37.73 -18.78
C ASP A 60 -14.37 38.33 -18.31
N LEU A 61 -14.39 38.73 -17.02
CA LEU A 61 -15.28 39.71 -16.31
C LEU A 61 -16.27 39.12 -15.26
N PRO A 62 -16.70 39.90 -14.24
CA PRO A 62 -15.91 40.48 -13.15
C PRO A 62 -16.46 40.09 -11.75
N ARG A 63 -15.69 40.39 -10.70
CA ARG A 63 -16.04 40.15 -9.29
C ARG A 63 -16.98 41.25 -8.77
N VAL A 64 -18.20 40.89 -8.35
CA VAL A 64 -19.14 41.81 -7.68
C VAL A 64 -19.52 41.22 -6.32
N LYS A 65 -19.18 41.95 -5.26
CA LYS A 65 -19.80 41.88 -3.93
C LYS A 65 -21.21 42.46 -4.09
N ASP A 66 -22.23 41.86 -3.49
CA ASP A 66 -23.35 42.58 -2.89
C ASP A 66 -24.20 41.64 -2.03
N GLU A 67 -24.55 42.15 -0.85
CA GLU A 67 -25.39 41.56 0.18
C GLU A 67 -26.85 41.47 -0.30
N CYS A 68 -27.61 40.51 0.23
CA CYS A 68 -29.05 40.41 -0.04
C CYS A 68 -29.83 40.34 1.29
N PRO A 69 -30.82 41.24 1.52
CA PRO A 69 -31.51 41.39 2.79
C PRO A 69 -32.81 40.59 2.82
N VAL A 70 -33.15 39.96 3.95
CA VAL A 70 -34.55 39.64 4.30
C VAL A 70 -34.78 39.85 5.79
N SER A 71 -35.84 40.60 6.04
CA SER A 71 -36.38 41.18 7.26
C SER A 71 -36.81 40.19 8.34
N GLN A 72 -36.58 40.62 9.59
CA GLN A 72 -37.16 40.06 10.81
C GLN A 72 -38.68 40.24 10.82
N GLU A 73 -39.42 39.16 11.08
CA GLU A 73 -40.67 39.27 11.82
C GLU A 73 -40.91 38.00 12.66
N ARG A 74 -41.33 38.26 13.90
CA ARG A 74 -41.48 37.34 15.02
C ARG A 74 -42.59 36.32 14.79
N PHE A 75 -42.30 35.05 15.02
CA PHE A 75 -43.27 34.12 15.61
C PHE A 75 -42.65 33.47 16.84
N ARG A 76 -43.26 33.73 18.00
CA ARG A 76 -42.88 33.22 19.31
C ARG A 76 -43.82 32.06 19.62
N SER A 77 -43.29 30.85 19.79
CA SER A 77 -43.97 29.73 20.46
C SER A 77 -42.95 28.95 21.33
N PRO A 78 -43.42 28.17 22.32
CA PRO A 78 -42.79 28.08 23.64
C PRO A 78 -41.52 27.23 23.68
N VAL A 79 -40.59 27.66 24.53
CA VAL A 79 -39.37 26.93 24.90
C VAL A 79 -39.76 25.63 25.59
N ALA A 80 -39.67 24.52 24.84
CA ALA A 80 -39.51 23.21 25.44
C ALA A 80 -38.05 23.08 25.88
N THR A 81 -37.83 23.09 27.20
CA THR A 81 -36.55 22.74 27.81
C THR A 81 -36.26 21.27 27.50
N TRP A 82 -35.42 21.03 26.49
CA TRP A 82 -34.74 19.75 26.33
C TRP A 82 -33.56 19.75 27.30
N GLU A 83 -33.72 19.04 28.42
CA GLU A 83 -32.60 18.67 29.28
C GLU A 83 -31.62 17.85 28.43
N GLU A 84 -30.35 18.27 28.43
CA GLU A 84 -29.28 17.52 27.78
C GLU A 84 -29.19 16.14 28.43
N PRO A 85 -29.21 15.03 27.66
CA PRO A 85 -28.97 13.73 28.23
C PRO A 85 -27.54 13.70 28.81
N SER A 86 -27.48 13.51 30.13
CA SER A 86 -26.26 13.28 30.89
C SER A 86 -25.38 12.27 30.17
N THR A 87 -24.18 12.71 29.80
CA THR A 87 -23.15 11.84 29.28
C THR A 87 -22.63 10.98 30.43
N ASP A 88 -23.22 9.80 30.60
CA ASP A 88 -22.62 8.73 31.39
C ASP A 88 -21.25 8.38 30.78
N PRO A 89 -20.14 8.50 31.52
CA PRO A 89 -18.82 8.19 31.00
C PRO A 89 -18.55 6.69 31.11
N LEU A 90 -19.25 5.88 30.30
CA LEU A 90 -18.77 4.52 30.00
C LEU A 90 -17.72 4.62 28.89
N ALA A 91 -16.56 5.10 29.30
CA ALA A 91 -15.33 5.04 28.55
C ALA A 91 -15.08 3.60 28.10
N ILE A 92 -14.98 3.40 26.78
CA ILE A 92 -14.33 2.23 26.21
C ILE A 92 -12.89 2.27 26.75
N ALA A 93 -12.61 1.40 27.72
CA ALA A 93 -11.29 1.23 28.29
C ALA A 93 -10.34 0.71 27.20
N VAL A 94 -9.71 1.63 26.47
CA VAL A 94 -8.41 1.37 25.87
C VAL A 94 -7.50 1.05 27.04
N LYS A 95 -7.13 -0.22 27.19
CA LYS A 95 -6.08 -0.63 28.12
C LYS A 95 -4.79 0.04 27.67
N THR A 96 -4.52 1.22 28.20
CA THR A 96 -3.21 1.85 28.15
C THR A 96 -2.35 1.08 29.14
N GLU A 97 -1.70 0.02 28.65
CA GLU A 97 -0.61 -0.61 29.38
C GLU A 97 0.43 0.48 29.70
N ALA A 98 0.94 0.48 30.94
CA ALA A 98 1.97 1.41 31.39
C ALA A 98 3.13 1.47 30.38
N PRO A 99 3.83 2.61 30.22
CA PRO A 99 4.92 2.72 29.26
C PRO A 99 6.05 1.76 29.65
N GLU A 100 6.04 0.58 29.05
CA GLU A 100 7.12 -0.40 29.11
C GLU A 100 8.38 0.31 28.55
N VAL A 101 9.47 0.28 29.31
CA VAL A 101 10.73 0.95 28.94
C VAL A 101 11.21 0.42 27.59
N ASP A 102 11.46 1.32 26.65
CA ASP A 102 11.85 0.93 25.29
C ASP A 102 13.32 0.53 25.22
N ILE A 103 13.59 -0.78 25.24
CA ILE A 103 14.93 -1.34 25.09
C ILE A 103 15.58 -1.05 23.71
N SER A 104 14.82 -0.54 22.73
CA SER A 104 15.28 -0.29 21.37
C SER A 104 15.41 1.19 21.01
N GLU A 105 15.41 2.07 22.02
CA GLU A 105 15.67 3.50 21.82
C GLU A 105 17.01 3.70 21.08
N GLY A 106 16.98 4.53 20.03
CA GLY A 106 18.15 4.78 19.18
C GLY A 106 18.44 3.71 18.11
N LYS A 107 17.62 2.66 17.97
CA LYS A 107 17.73 1.67 16.88
C LYS A 107 16.67 1.85 15.79
N TYR A 108 15.66 2.67 16.04
CA TYR A 108 14.62 2.96 15.07
C TYR A 108 14.12 4.39 15.15
N GLY A 109 13.49 4.84 14.08
CA GLY A 109 12.82 6.14 14.05
C GLY A 109 12.89 6.81 12.69
N ASN A 110 12.74 8.13 12.71
CA ASN A 110 12.77 8.97 11.52
C ASN A 110 14.13 9.66 11.42
N LEU A 111 14.81 9.49 10.30
CA LEU A 111 16.01 10.26 10.02
C LEU A 111 15.63 11.71 9.70
N LYS A 112 16.53 12.62 10.06
CA LYS A 112 16.47 14.01 9.60
C LYS A 112 16.65 14.04 8.08
N LEU A 113 16.20 15.14 7.46
CA LEU A 113 16.41 15.36 6.03
C LEU A 113 17.90 15.27 5.71
N ILE A 114 18.26 14.40 4.75
CA ILE A 114 19.64 14.23 4.34
C ILE A 114 20.08 15.50 3.58
N GLN A 115 20.99 16.27 4.19
CA GLN A 115 21.55 17.50 3.63
C GLN A 115 23.07 17.38 3.37
N SER A 116 23.58 16.16 3.19
CA SER A 116 25.00 15.89 2.91
C SER A 116 25.98 16.44 3.94
N THR A 117 25.56 16.56 5.21
CA THR A 117 26.36 17.07 6.34
C THR A 117 27.51 16.16 6.76
N GLY A 118 27.61 14.95 6.20
CA GLY A 118 28.65 13.97 6.51
C GLY A 118 28.25 12.94 7.59
N GLU A 119 27.06 13.06 8.18
CA GLU A 119 26.52 12.04 9.09
C GLU A 119 26.36 10.69 8.36
N HIS A 120 26.75 9.59 9.03
CA HIS A 120 26.63 8.22 8.55
C HIS A 120 27.45 7.86 7.29
N ARG A 121 28.58 8.53 7.06
CA ARG A 121 29.51 8.21 5.95
C ARG A 121 30.09 6.79 6.01
N ASP A 122 30.17 6.20 7.19
CA ASP A 122 30.74 4.87 7.39
C ASP A 122 29.82 3.73 6.94
N ARG A 123 28.56 4.02 6.60
CA ARG A 123 27.58 3.01 6.18
C ARG A 123 27.85 2.57 4.75
N VAL A 124 28.23 1.30 4.59
CA VAL A 124 28.35 0.65 3.28
C VAL A 124 27.05 -0.05 2.93
N TYR A 125 26.33 0.49 1.94
CA TYR A 125 25.07 -0.08 1.48
C TYR A 125 25.31 -1.21 0.49
N THR A 126 24.64 -2.34 0.70
CA THR A 126 24.57 -3.46 -0.22
C THR A 126 23.27 -3.38 -1.01
N ASP A 127 23.35 -3.56 -2.33
CA ASP A 127 22.15 -3.61 -3.18
C ASP A 127 21.37 -4.91 -2.91
N VAL A 128 20.04 -4.83 -2.94
CA VAL A 128 19.14 -5.98 -2.76
C VAL A 128 19.41 -7.09 -3.79
N LYS A 129 19.85 -6.73 -4.99
CA LYS A 129 20.18 -7.70 -6.06
C LYS A 129 21.39 -8.58 -5.70
N ASP A 130 22.30 -8.07 -4.88
CA ASP A 130 23.56 -8.72 -4.51
C ASP A 130 23.41 -9.53 -3.21
N LEU A 131 22.23 -9.49 -2.58
CA LEU A 131 21.92 -10.32 -1.42
C LEU A 131 21.75 -11.79 -1.85
N GLY A 132 22.51 -12.68 -1.22
CA GLY A 132 22.41 -14.12 -1.45
C GLY A 132 23.06 -14.93 -0.34
N VAL A 133 23.08 -16.26 -0.52
CA VAL A 133 23.56 -17.22 0.49
C VAL A 133 25.02 -17.00 0.88
N HIS A 134 25.82 -16.38 0.02
CA HIS A 134 27.22 -16.04 0.29
C HIS A 134 27.42 -14.95 1.36
N LEU A 135 26.35 -14.24 1.75
CA LEU A 135 26.35 -13.26 2.83
C LEU A 135 25.68 -13.76 4.10
N ASP A 136 25.30 -15.04 4.17
CA ASP A 136 24.67 -15.62 5.37
C ASP A 136 25.54 -15.39 6.62
N GLY A 137 24.91 -14.94 7.70
CA GLY A 137 25.56 -14.58 8.96
C GLY A 137 26.30 -13.23 8.96
N LYS A 138 26.29 -12.46 7.87
CA LYS A 138 26.89 -11.12 7.83
C LYS A 138 25.86 -10.02 8.09
N GLU A 139 26.30 -8.96 8.77
CA GLU A 139 25.50 -7.74 8.91
C GLU A 139 25.72 -6.83 7.71
N VAL A 140 24.61 -6.32 7.15
CA VAL A 140 24.61 -5.45 5.98
C VAL A 140 23.69 -4.26 6.20
N TRP A 141 24.02 -3.14 5.56
CA TRP A 141 23.11 -2.01 5.41
C TRP A 141 22.40 -2.08 4.07
N VAL A 142 21.08 -1.93 4.08
CA VAL A 142 20.26 -1.94 2.87
C VAL A 142 19.37 -0.70 2.87
N ARG A 143 19.40 0.05 1.77
CA ARG A 143 18.48 1.17 1.51
C ARG A 143 17.46 0.73 0.46
N ALA A 144 16.19 0.64 0.86
CA ALA A 144 15.15 0.12 -0.01
C ALA A 144 13.80 0.82 0.24
N ARG A 145 12.87 0.63 -0.69
CA ARG A 145 11.48 1.06 -0.51
C ARG A 145 10.69 -0.03 0.20
N LEU A 146 9.89 0.36 1.17
CA LEU A 146 8.92 -0.54 1.80
C LEU A 146 7.75 -0.77 0.84
N GLN A 147 7.64 -1.96 0.25
CA GLN A 147 6.54 -2.30 -0.64
C GLN A 147 5.28 -2.67 0.16
N THR A 148 5.44 -3.56 1.13
CA THR A 148 4.36 -4.01 2.01
C THR A 148 4.92 -4.21 3.41
N SER A 149 4.10 -3.98 4.44
CA SER A 149 4.37 -4.31 5.83
C SER A 149 3.16 -5.00 6.43
N ARG A 150 3.40 -6.03 7.24
CA ARG A 150 2.39 -6.80 7.96
C ARG A 150 2.90 -7.09 9.36
N ALA A 151 2.30 -6.46 10.36
CA ALA A 151 2.59 -6.75 11.76
C ALA A 151 1.63 -7.83 12.29
N LYS A 152 2.17 -8.84 12.97
CA LYS A 152 1.42 -9.92 13.61
C LYS A 152 2.00 -10.16 15.01
N GLY A 153 1.33 -9.62 16.03
CA GLY A 153 1.73 -9.79 17.43
C GLY A 153 3.14 -9.24 17.70
N LYS A 154 4.09 -10.14 17.99
CA LYS A 154 5.50 -9.80 18.30
C LYS A 154 6.43 -9.80 17.08
N GLN A 155 5.90 -9.96 15.87
CA GLN A 155 6.67 -10.00 14.64
C GLN A 155 6.10 -9.05 13.60
N CYS A 156 6.98 -8.47 12.77
CA CYS A 156 6.61 -7.71 11.58
C CYS A 156 7.35 -8.27 10.37
N PHE A 157 6.60 -8.58 9.33
CA PHE A 157 7.10 -8.98 8.03
C PHE A 157 6.96 -7.80 7.08
N ALA A 158 8.04 -7.44 6.41
CA ALA A 158 8.04 -6.41 5.41
C ALA A 158 8.71 -6.91 4.13
N VAL A 159 8.27 -6.39 2.99
CA VAL A 159 8.92 -6.64 1.70
C VAL A 159 9.64 -5.36 1.32
N LEU A 160 10.97 -5.46 1.23
CA LEU A 160 11.83 -4.37 0.78
C LEU A 160 12.07 -4.52 -0.71
N ARG A 161 11.91 -3.42 -1.44
CA ARG A 161 12.08 -3.36 -2.89
C ARG A 161 13.14 -2.34 -3.26
N GLN A 162 14.08 -2.75 -4.08
CA GLN A 162 15.02 -1.87 -4.76
C GLN A 162 14.93 -2.12 -6.26
N ASN A 163 14.36 -1.17 -6.99
CA ASN A 163 14.04 -1.31 -8.41
C ASN A 163 13.16 -2.54 -8.68
N SER A 164 13.74 -3.55 -9.36
CA SER A 164 13.11 -4.82 -9.72
C SER A 164 13.35 -5.95 -8.71
N SER A 165 14.29 -5.77 -7.77
CA SER A 165 14.65 -6.81 -6.81
C SER A 165 13.92 -6.59 -5.49
N THR A 166 13.44 -7.66 -4.89
CA THR A 166 12.73 -7.69 -3.62
C THR A 166 13.31 -8.72 -2.66
N VAL A 167 13.31 -8.40 -1.37
CA VAL A 167 13.77 -9.26 -0.28
C VAL A 167 12.83 -9.13 0.92
N GLN A 168 12.70 -10.22 1.67
CA GLN A 168 11.91 -10.25 2.90
C GLN A 168 12.72 -9.69 4.08
N LEU A 169 12.08 -8.84 4.86
CA LEU A 169 12.55 -8.31 6.12
C LEU A 169 11.68 -8.86 7.26
N ILE A 170 12.33 -9.42 8.28
CA ILE A 170 11.70 -9.88 9.51
C ILE A 170 12.21 -9.04 10.67
N ILE A 171 11.27 -8.59 11.49
CA ILE A 171 11.54 -7.94 12.77
C ILE A 171 10.76 -8.69 13.83
N SER A 172 11.46 -9.30 14.78
CA SER A 172 10.87 -10.01 15.91
C SER A 172 11.34 -9.40 17.22
N VAL A 173 10.44 -9.26 18.18
CA VAL A 173 10.82 -8.88 19.56
C VAL A 173 11.83 -9.88 20.09
N ASN A 174 13.01 -9.39 20.47
CA ASN A 174 14.07 -10.18 21.05
C ASN A 174 14.84 -9.29 22.04
N GLU A 175 14.86 -9.70 23.31
CA GLU A 175 15.50 -8.97 24.41
C GLU A 175 17.03 -8.97 24.27
N GLU A 176 17.64 -10.07 23.82
CA GLU A 176 19.09 -10.19 23.62
C GLU A 176 19.59 -9.25 22.51
N LEU A 177 18.80 -9.08 21.46
CA LEU A 177 19.10 -8.17 20.35
C LEU A 177 18.67 -6.72 20.65
N GLY A 178 17.99 -6.50 21.78
CA GLY A 178 17.40 -5.22 22.18
C GLY A 178 16.41 -4.68 21.15
N ILE A 179 15.48 -5.53 20.68
CA ILE A 179 14.38 -5.18 19.77
C ILE A 179 13.08 -5.19 20.59
N SER A 180 12.46 -4.02 20.77
CA SER A 180 11.23 -3.89 21.57
C SER A 180 9.95 -4.11 20.75
N LYS A 181 8.82 -4.28 21.44
CA LYS A 181 7.48 -4.28 20.83
C LYS A 181 7.18 -2.96 20.12
N GLN A 182 7.74 -1.85 20.61
CA GLN A 182 7.52 -0.52 20.06
C GLN A 182 8.18 -0.39 18.67
N MET A 183 9.39 -0.93 18.48
CA MET A 183 10.05 -0.99 17.17
C MET A 183 9.26 -1.82 16.15
N VAL A 184 8.69 -2.95 16.56
CA VAL A 184 7.82 -3.78 15.71
C VAL A 184 6.56 -3.02 15.31
N LYS A 185 5.92 -2.31 16.26
CA LYS A 185 4.76 -1.45 16.01
C LYS A 185 5.10 -0.28 15.08
N PHE A 186 6.25 0.37 15.28
CA PHE A 186 6.73 1.44 14.42
C PHE A 186 6.87 0.97 12.99
N THR A 187 7.54 -0.18 12.78
CA THR A 187 7.76 -0.76 11.45
C THR A 187 6.44 -1.10 10.75
N GLY A 188 5.48 -1.67 11.49
CA GLY A 188 4.14 -1.95 10.97
C GLY A 188 3.39 -0.70 10.50
N ASN A 189 3.67 0.46 11.13
CA ASN A 189 3.02 1.75 10.83
C ASN A 189 3.74 2.57 9.75
N ILE A 190 4.87 2.11 9.22
CA ILE A 190 5.54 2.79 8.11
C ILE A 190 4.66 2.70 6.86
N THR A 191 4.41 3.85 6.24
CA THR A 191 3.58 3.95 5.04
C THR A 191 4.26 3.27 3.84
N LYS A 192 3.47 2.62 2.99
CA LYS A 192 3.93 1.99 1.75
C LYS A 192 4.69 3.01 0.88
N GLU A 193 5.69 2.54 0.15
CA GLU A 193 6.60 3.32 -0.71
C GLU A 193 7.57 4.28 0.02
N SER A 194 7.58 4.29 1.36
CA SER A 194 8.61 4.99 2.14
C SER A 194 9.99 4.37 1.91
N ILE A 195 11.03 5.21 1.92
CA ILE A 195 12.42 4.76 1.84
C ILE A 195 12.93 4.53 3.26
N VAL A 196 13.49 3.35 3.48
CA VAL A 196 14.04 2.93 4.77
C VAL A 196 15.49 2.50 4.61
N ASP A 197 16.29 2.80 5.64
CA ASP A 197 17.62 2.25 5.85
C ASP A 197 17.52 1.19 6.93
N VAL A 198 17.99 0.00 6.61
CA VAL A 198 17.90 -1.14 7.51
C VAL A 198 19.31 -1.70 7.70
N GLN A 199 19.72 -1.82 8.96
CA GLN A 199 20.84 -2.70 9.32
C GLN A 199 20.24 -4.05 9.67
N ALA A 200 20.66 -5.09 8.98
CA ALA A 200 20.12 -6.43 9.18
C ALA A 200 21.20 -7.50 9.07
N LEU A 201 21.00 -8.58 9.82
CA LEU A 201 21.73 -9.83 9.63
C LEU A 201 21.08 -10.59 8.47
N VAL A 202 21.88 -11.01 7.50
CA VAL A 202 21.42 -11.90 6.44
C VAL A 202 21.30 -13.31 7.01
N VAL A 203 20.12 -13.90 6.90
CA VAL A 203 19.83 -15.25 7.39
C VAL A 203 19.33 -16.11 6.24
N ARG A 204 19.87 -17.31 6.10
CA ARG A 204 19.37 -18.29 5.14
C ARG A 204 17.97 -18.75 5.50
N THR A 205 17.07 -18.71 4.52
CA THR A 205 15.69 -19.17 4.68
C THR A 205 15.62 -20.70 4.64
N ALA A 206 14.81 -21.29 5.54
CA ALA A 206 14.54 -22.73 5.54
C ALA A 206 13.68 -23.16 4.35
N ALA A 207 12.72 -22.32 3.96
CA ALA A 207 11.87 -22.49 2.78
C ALA A 207 11.96 -21.23 1.89
N PRO A 208 11.99 -21.38 0.55
CA PRO A 208 12.13 -20.26 -0.35
C PRO A 208 10.94 -19.29 -0.28
N VAL A 209 11.22 -17.99 -0.25
CA VAL A 209 10.18 -16.94 -0.21
C VAL A 209 9.68 -16.65 -1.62
N GLU A 210 8.60 -17.31 -2.04
CA GLU A 210 8.05 -17.20 -3.41
C GLU A 210 7.59 -15.77 -3.79
N ALA A 211 7.22 -14.95 -2.81
CA ALA A 211 6.78 -13.58 -3.05
C ALA A 211 7.93 -12.61 -3.43
N CYS A 212 9.19 -13.01 -3.20
CA CYS A 212 10.36 -12.15 -3.40
C CYS A 212 11.25 -12.66 -4.55
N SER A 213 12.03 -11.77 -5.17
CA SER A 213 13.03 -12.18 -6.16
C SER A 213 14.20 -12.87 -5.49
N VAL A 214 14.62 -12.39 -4.32
CA VAL A 214 15.64 -13.01 -3.49
C VAL A 214 14.95 -14.01 -2.57
N ARG A 215 15.05 -15.30 -2.91
CA ARG A 215 14.29 -16.38 -2.25
C ARG A 215 15.08 -17.13 -1.16
N GLY A 216 16.40 -17.22 -1.32
CA GLY A 216 17.27 -18.07 -0.50
C GLY A 216 17.79 -17.41 0.78
N VAL A 217 17.50 -16.13 1.00
CA VAL A 217 17.87 -15.39 2.20
C VAL A 217 16.77 -14.42 2.60
N GLU A 218 16.73 -14.12 3.89
CA GLU A 218 15.89 -13.09 4.50
C GLU A 218 16.75 -12.18 5.39
N LEU A 219 16.22 -11.00 5.68
CA LEU A 219 16.90 -10.01 6.50
C LEU A 219 16.28 -9.99 7.90
N ALA A 220 17.07 -10.30 8.93
CA ALA A 220 16.68 -10.11 10.32
C ALA A 220 17.13 -8.73 10.80
N ALA A 221 16.18 -7.81 10.99
CA ALA A 221 16.50 -6.42 11.31
C ALA A 221 17.19 -6.27 12.67
N ARG A 222 18.23 -5.43 12.72
CA ARG A 222 18.86 -4.93 13.95
C ARG A 222 18.51 -3.47 14.19
N GLN A 223 18.49 -2.66 13.13
CA GLN A 223 18.11 -1.25 13.18
C GLN A 223 17.27 -0.89 11.95
N LEU A 224 16.33 0.04 12.11
CA LEU A 224 15.47 0.49 11.02
C LEU A 224 15.17 1.98 11.09
N TRP A 225 15.53 2.70 10.05
CA TRP A 225 15.35 4.14 9.97
C TRP A 225 14.52 4.55 8.76
N ARG A 226 13.49 5.36 8.96
CA ARG A 226 12.72 5.96 7.87
C ARG A 226 13.47 7.19 7.35
N VAL A 227 14.03 7.09 6.14
CA VAL A 227 14.76 8.17 5.46
C VAL A 227 13.80 9.17 4.81
N SER A 228 12.85 8.64 4.03
CA SER A 228 11.87 9.45 3.32
C SER A 228 10.49 8.87 3.54
N ALA A 229 9.65 9.63 4.24
CA ALA A 229 8.26 9.26 4.44
C ALA A 229 7.46 9.40 3.15
N ALA A 230 6.69 8.37 2.81
CA ALA A 230 5.66 8.45 1.77
C ALA A 230 4.33 8.90 2.38
N ARG A 231 3.45 9.45 1.54
CA ARG A 231 2.06 9.78 1.95
C ARG A 231 1.31 8.50 2.33
N ALA A 232 0.48 8.58 3.37
CA ALA A 232 -0.32 7.44 3.84
C ALA A 232 -1.31 6.95 2.78
N GLN A 233 -1.94 7.88 2.07
CA GLN A 233 -2.81 7.59 0.94
C GLN A 233 -2.03 7.79 -0.37
N LEU A 234 -1.79 6.70 -1.08
CA LEU A 234 -1.14 6.71 -2.39
C LEU A 234 -2.21 6.80 -3.50
N PRO A 235 -1.99 7.63 -4.54
CA PRO A 235 -2.91 7.73 -5.68
C PRO A 235 -3.08 6.42 -6.46
N LEU A 236 -2.01 5.61 -6.52
CA LEU A 236 -2.02 4.26 -7.06
C LEU A 236 -1.13 3.35 -6.22
N LEU A 237 -1.49 2.08 -6.13
CA LEU A 237 -0.63 1.04 -5.54
C LEU A 237 0.21 0.40 -6.64
N VAL A 238 1.52 0.29 -6.39
CA VAL A 238 2.45 -0.35 -7.33
C VAL A 238 2.08 -1.83 -7.55
N GLU A 239 1.53 -2.48 -6.53
CA GLU A 239 1.06 -3.89 -6.59
C GLU A 239 -0.09 -4.07 -7.59
N ASP A 240 -1.06 -3.15 -7.58
CA ASP A 240 -2.21 -3.20 -8.49
C ASP A 240 -1.80 -2.86 -9.93
N ALA A 241 -0.89 -1.90 -10.09
CA ALA A 241 -0.35 -1.52 -11.40
C ALA A 241 0.58 -2.58 -12.02
N ALA A 242 1.15 -3.48 -11.20
CA ALA A 242 2.02 -4.57 -11.64
C ALA A 242 1.29 -5.89 -11.91
N ARG A 243 -0.01 -5.98 -11.56
CA ARG A 243 -0.79 -7.20 -11.76
C ARG A 243 -0.99 -7.45 -13.26
N GLN A 244 -0.86 -8.71 -13.67
CA GLN A 244 -1.16 -9.13 -15.03
C GLN A 244 -2.66 -9.05 -15.29
N GLU A 245 -3.03 -8.63 -16.50
CA GLU A 245 -4.40 -8.74 -16.96
C GLU A 245 -4.63 -10.20 -17.39
N THR A 246 -5.35 -10.96 -16.57
CA THR A 246 -5.95 -12.22 -17.01
C THR A 246 -7.41 -11.97 -17.39
N ASP A 247 -7.88 -12.72 -18.39
CA ASP A 247 -9.27 -12.64 -18.88
C ASP A 247 -10.26 -13.43 -18.01
N ASP A 248 -9.88 -13.78 -16.78
CA ASP A 248 -10.72 -14.56 -15.88
C ASP A 248 -11.93 -13.74 -15.40
N PRO A 249 -13.17 -14.21 -15.66
CA PRO A 249 -14.39 -13.49 -15.31
C PRO A 249 -14.65 -13.41 -13.80
N GLU A 250 -13.95 -14.21 -12.99
CA GLU A 250 -14.11 -14.31 -11.52
C GLU A 250 -13.01 -13.59 -10.73
N GLY A 251 -11.99 -13.05 -11.42
CA GLY A 251 -10.93 -12.27 -10.80
C GLY A 251 -11.42 -10.91 -10.31
N LEU A 252 -10.90 -10.45 -9.16
CA LEU A 252 -11.04 -9.06 -8.72
C LEU A 252 -10.43 -8.14 -9.79
N LYS A 253 -11.28 -7.58 -10.66
CA LYS A 253 -10.94 -6.71 -11.78
C LYS A 253 -10.62 -5.29 -11.33
N ILE A 254 -9.81 -5.15 -10.27
CA ILE A 254 -9.30 -3.87 -9.81
C ILE A 254 -8.17 -3.50 -10.76
N ARG A 255 -8.50 -2.73 -11.79
CA ARG A 255 -7.55 -2.21 -12.78
C ARG A 255 -7.28 -0.75 -12.48
N VAL A 256 -6.03 -0.33 -12.69
CA VAL A 256 -5.66 1.09 -12.66
C VAL A 256 -5.82 1.64 -14.08
N ASN A 257 -6.71 2.61 -14.26
CA ASN A 257 -6.94 3.26 -15.55
C ASN A 257 -5.67 3.93 -16.07
N GLN A 258 -5.51 3.99 -17.39
CA GLN A 258 -4.35 4.60 -18.04
C GLN A 258 -4.14 6.06 -17.61
N ASP A 259 -5.20 6.85 -17.53
CA ASP A 259 -5.13 8.26 -17.11
C ASP A 259 -4.53 8.38 -15.70
N THR A 260 -4.99 7.57 -14.75
CA THR A 260 -4.45 7.56 -13.38
C THR A 260 -2.97 7.19 -13.34
N ARG A 261 -2.52 6.31 -14.24
CA ARG A 261 -1.10 5.93 -14.36
C ARG A 261 -0.26 7.05 -14.97
N LEU A 262 -0.79 7.78 -15.94
CA LEU A 262 -0.11 8.90 -16.60
C LEU A 262 -0.02 10.12 -15.67
N ASP A 263 -1.09 10.45 -14.95
CA ASP A 263 -1.10 11.53 -13.95
C ASP A 263 -0.10 11.26 -12.81
N ASN A 264 0.11 9.98 -12.47
CA ASN A 264 1.02 9.53 -11.42
C ASN A 264 2.19 8.71 -11.98
N ARG A 265 2.76 9.17 -13.11
CA ARG A 265 3.79 8.43 -13.85
C ARG A 265 4.99 8.04 -12.99
N VAL A 266 5.37 8.87 -12.02
CA VAL A 266 6.48 8.58 -11.09
C VAL A 266 6.26 7.31 -10.26
N LEU A 267 5.01 6.97 -9.91
CA LEU A 267 4.68 5.72 -9.22
C LEU A 267 4.59 4.56 -10.22
N ASP A 268 3.98 4.78 -11.38
CA ASP A 268 3.83 3.76 -12.41
C ASP A 268 5.18 3.25 -12.96
N LEU A 269 6.15 4.16 -13.15
CA LEU A 269 7.51 3.82 -13.55
C LEU A 269 8.22 2.89 -12.56
N ARG A 270 7.74 2.76 -11.32
CA ARG A 270 8.34 1.90 -10.30
C ARG A 270 7.92 0.44 -10.43
N THR A 271 6.92 0.12 -11.25
CA THR A 271 6.52 -1.27 -11.50
C THR A 271 7.67 -2.04 -12.15
N PRO A 272 7.84 -3.34 -11.84
CA PRO A 272 8.93 -4.14 -12.40
C PRO A 272 8.87 -4.22 -13.93
N ALA A 273 7.66 -4.25 -14.51
CA ALA A 273 7.47 -4.24 -15.96
C ALA A 273 8.00 -2.96 -16.61
N ASN A 274 7.61 -1.77 -16.11
CA ASN A 274 8.10 -0.50 -16.65
C ASN A 274 9.62 -0.36 -16.45
N GLN A 275 10.15 -0.76 -15.28
CA GLN A 275 11.59 -0.77 -15.04
C GLN A 275 12.34 -1.65 -16.05
N ALA A 276 11.79 -2.81 -16.41
CA ALA A 276 12.38 -3.68 -17.42
C ALA A 276 12.32 -3.06 -18.83
N ILE A 277 11.16 -2.50 -19.22
CA ILE A 277 10.96 -1.86 -20.54
C ILE A 277 12.00 -0.77 -20.79
N PHE A 278 12.13 0.20 -19.86
CA PHE A 278 13.08 1.30 -20.03
C PHE A 278 14.54 0.86 -19.98
N ARG A 279 14.86 -0.21 -19.24
CA ARG A 279 16.21 -0.80 -19.26
C ARG A 279 16.54 -1.46 -20.60
N ILE A 280 15.58 -2.18 -21.19
CA ILE A 280 15.75 -2.80 -22.51
C ILE A 280 15.89 -1.71 -23.57
N GLU A 281 15.04 -0.68 -23.55
CA GLU A 281 15.11 0.46 -24.47
C GLU A 281 16.49 1.16 -24.43
N ALA A 282 17.00 1.43 -23.21
CA ALA A 282 18.34 1.96 -23.02
C ALA A 282 19.43 1.02 -23.56
N GLY A 283 19.25 -0.30 -23.37
CA GLY A 283 20.14 -1.33 -23.91
C GLY A 283 20.18 -1.34 -25.45
N VAL A 284 19.04 -1.23 -26.11
CA VAL A 284 18.95 -1.14 -27.58
C VAL A 284 19.70 0.08 -28.09
N CYS A 285 19.46 1.25 -27.48
CA CYS A 285 20.14 2.48 -27.87
C CYS A 285 21.66 2.41 -27.65
N ARG A 286 22.11 1.74 -26.59
CA ARG A 286 23.55 1.51 -26.32
C ARG A 286 24.16 0.59 -27.38
N LEU A 287 23.57 -0.58 -27.60
CA LEU A 287 24.07 -1.57 -28.56
C LEU A 287 24.12 -1.00 -29.98
N PHE A 288 23.10 -0.22 -30.37
CA PHE A 288 23.09 0.48 -31.66
C PHE A 288 24.32 1.38 -31.83
N ARG A 289 24.62 2.22 -30.83
CA ARG A 289 25.81 3.12 -30.86
C ARG A 289 27.11 2.32 -30.86
N ASP A 290 27.21 1.27 -30.04
CA ASP A 290 28.40 0.45 -29.92
C ASP A 290 28.72 -0.29 -31.23
N ILE A 291 27.71 -0.85 -31.91
CA ILE A 291 27.88 -1.57 -33.19
C ILE A 291 28.33 -0.61 -34.30
N LEU A 292 27.72 0.56 -34.41
CA LEU A 292 28.09 1.54 -35.43
C LEU A 292 29.51 2.07 -35.20
N THR A 293 29.86 2.39 -33.95
CA THR A 293 31.21 2.84 -33.59
C THR A 293 32.26 1.77 -33.93
N LYS A 294 31.99 0.49 -33.64
CA LYS A 294 32.88 -0.63 -33.96
C LYS A 294 33.10 -0.82 -35.48
N ARG A 295 32.11 -0.47 -36.30
CA ARG A 295 32.20 -0.57 -37.76
C ARG A 295 32.95 0.60 -38.40
N GLY A 296 33.55 1.49 -37.61
CA GLY A 296 34.23 2.68 -38.12
C GLY A 296 33.27 3.73 -38.69
N MET A 297 31.95 3.51 -38.57
CA MET A 297 31.00 4.59 -38.74
C MET A 297 31.21 5.50 -37.55
N PHE A 298 31.86 6.63 -37.79
CA PHE A 298 31.94 7.72 -36.82
C PHE A 298 30.52 8.19 -36.52
N VAL A 299 29.90 7.59 -35.51
CA VAL A 299 28.74 8.16 -34.86
C VAL A 299 29.27 9.34 -34.06
N TYR A 300 29.58 10.43 -34.77
CA TYR A 300 29.55 11.76 -34.17
C TYR A 300 28.08 12.04 -33.79
N PHE A 301 27.62 11.42 -32.70
CA PHE A 301 26.65 12.07 -31.81
C PHE A 301 27.33 13.19 -31.01
N LYS A 302 28.46 13.75 -31.50
CA LYS A 302 28.87 15.10 -31.15
C LYS A 302 27.95 16.04 -31.93
N HIS A 303 26.73 16.21 -31.43
CA HIS A 303 25.86 17.33 -31.75
C HIS A 303 25.78 17.76 -33.23
N THR A 304 25.48 16.85 -34.16
CA THR A 304 24.59 17.29 -35.25
C THR A 304 23.20 17.40 -34.63
N PHE A 305 22.96 18.48 -33.88
CA PHE A 305 21.60 18.94 -33.64
C PHE A 305 21.07 19.35 -35.01
N THR A 306 20.57 18.38 -35.78
CA THR A 306 19.58 18.70 -36.80
C THR A 306 18.50 19.47 -36.05
N PRO A 307 18.27 20.74 -36.39
CA PRO A 307 17.33 21.54 -35.64
C PRO A 307 15.98 20.82 -35.68
N THR A 308 15.47 20.45 -34.51
CA THR A 308 14.17 19.78 -34.37
C THR A 308 13.03 20.67 -34.85
N THR A 309 13.27 21.98 -34.90
CA THR A 309 12.39 22.98 -35.50
C THR A 309 13.02 23.52 -36.78
N ILE A 310 12.49 23.10 -37.93
CA ILE A 310 12.77 23.77 -39.21
C ILE A 310 11.79 24.94 -39.30
N GLY A 311 12.28 26.17 -39.14
CA GLY A 311 11.47 27.36 -39.34
C GLY A 311 11.22 27.57 -40.84
N ASP A 312 9.97 27.45 -41.28
CA ASP A 312 9.58 27.93 -42.59
C ASP A 312 9.81 29.44 -42.64
N LYS A 313 10.78 29.88 -43.45
CA LYS A 313 10.96 31.30 -43.76
C LYS A 313 9.68 31.77 -44.47
N LYS A 314 8.73 32.36 -43.72
CA LYS A 314 7.68 33.19 -44.30
C LYS A 314 8.38 34.27 -45.12
N LYS A 315 8.26 34.18 -46.45
CA LYS A 315 8.59 35.28 -47.37
C LYS A 315 7.77 36.49 -46.91
N ILE A 316 8.45 37.52 -46.44
CA ILE A 316 7.91 38.87 -46.29
C ILE A 316 7.82 39.48 -47.68
#